data_AF-A0A143YRM3-F1
#
_entry.id   AF-A0A143YRM3-F1
#
_cell.length_a   1.000
_cell.length_b   1.000
_cell.length_c   1.000
_cell.angle_alpha   90.00
_cell.angle_beta   90.00
_cell.angle_gamma   90.00
#
_symmetry.space_group_name_H-M   'P 1'
#
loop_
_entity.id
_entity.type
_entity.pdbx_description
1 polymer ?
#
loop_
_entity_poly.entity_id
_entity_poly.type
_entity_poly.pdbx_seq_one_letter_code
_entity_poly.pdbx_strand_id
1 'polypeptide(L)' 'MENYVKKFRTEKNLSQKELADYAGITRQTLSLIEKYEYNPSLKLCLKICYALNKTLDDVFWIEQSEGETEDEKN' A
#
# COMPACT_ATOMS: atom_id res chain seq x y z
N MET A 1 -5.15 6.27 -2.67
CA MET A 1 -4.93 5.38 -1.51
C MET A 1 -3.63 5.80 -0.89
N GLU A 2 -3.69 6.22 0.36
CA GLU A 2 -2.52 6.57 1.15
C GLU A 2 -1.80 5.31 1.62
N ASN A 3 -0.49 5.42 1.86
CA ASN A 3 0.30 4.28 2.32
C ASN A 3 1.60 4.63 3.06
N TYR A 4 2.09 3.68 3.85
CA TYR A 4 3.40 3.71 4.51
C TYR A 4 4.39 2.68 3.97
N VAL A 5 4.25 2.28 2.69
CA VAL A 5 5.11 1.27 2.07
C VAL A 5 6.58 1.65 2.18
N LYS A 6 6.94 2.88 1.81
CA LYS A 6 8.33 3.37 1.87
C LYS A 6 8.90 3.29 3.29
N LYS A 7 8.12 3.72 4.29
CA LYS A 7 8.50 3.73 5.71
C LYS A 7 8.86 2.31 6.17
N PHE A 8 7.93 1.38 6.06
CA PHE A 8 8.15 0.00 6.52
C PHE A 8 9.19 -0.74 5.68
N ARG A 9 9.30 -0.43 4.39
CA ARG A 9 10.38 -0.96 3.55
C ARG A 9 11.74 -0.55 4.09
N THR A 10 11.93 0.72 4.43
CA THR A 10 13.19 1.23 4.99
C THR A 10 13.46 0.68 6.40
N GLU A 11 12.43 0.51 7.24
CA GLU A 11 12.57 -0.14 8.56
C GLU A 11 13.10 -1.58 8.45
N LYS A 12 12.78 -2.29 7.36
CA LYS A 12 13.31 -3.63 7.05
C LYS A 12 14.62 -3.63 6.26
N ASN A 13 15.23 -2.47 6.02
CA ASN A 13 16.43 -2.31 5.21
C ASN A 13 16.30 -2.86 3.77
N LEU A 14 15.09 -2.83 3.21
CA LEU A 14 14.83 -3.30 1.86
C LEU A 14 14.97 -2.16 0.84
N SER A 15 15.59 -2.44 -0.29
CA SER A 15 15.50 -1.61 -1.49
C SER A 15 14.12 -1.74 -2.15
N GLN A 16 13.77 -0.77 -2.99
CA GLN A 16 12.53 -0.86 -3.79
C GLN A 16 12.52 -2.11 -4.67
N LYS A 17 13.68 -2.52 -5.19
CA LYS A 17 13.75 -3.72 -6.03
C LYS A 17 13.42 -4.97 -5.22
N GLU A 18 13.99 -5.12 -4.03
CA GLU A 18 13.75 -6.31 -3.19
C GLU A 18 12.28 -6.42 -2.77
N LEU A 19 11.65 -5.33 -2.31
CA LEU A 19 10.22 -5.38 -1.97
C LEU A 19 9.34 -5.67 -3.20
N ALA A 20 9.69 -5.10 -4.35
CA ALA A 20 8.97 -5.37 -5.59
C ALA A 20 9.07 -6.85 -5.99
N ASP A 21 10.27 -7.43 -5.87
CA ASP A 21 10.52 -8.85 -6.14
C ASP A 21 9.70 -9.74 -5.17
N TYR A 22 9.64 -9.43 -3.86
CA TYR A 22 8.78 -10.14 -2.90
C TYR A 22 7.29 -10.02 -3.21
N ALA A 23 6.82 -8.86 -3.67
CA ALA A 23 5.43 -8.63 -4.04
C ALA A 23 5.08 -9.13 -5.46
N GLY A 24 6.07 -9.59 -6.24
CA GLY A 24 5.90 -10.05 -7.62
C GLY A 24 5.46 -8.93 -8.57
N ILE A 25 6.03 -7.72 -8.40
CA ILE A 25 5.80 -6.55 -9.25
C ILE A 25 7.13 -5.95 -9.70
N THR A 26 7.07 -4.99 -10.62
CA THR A 26 8.27 -4.25 -11.05
C THR A 26 8.68 -3.19 -10.02
N ARG A 27 9.97 -2.83 -10.00
CA ARG A 27 10.46 -1.70 -9.18
C ARG A 27 9.71 -0.40 -9.52
N GLN A 28 9.37 -0.19 -10.79
CA GLN A 28 8.62 0.96 -11.26
C GLN A 28 7.22 1.00 -10.63
N THR A 29 6.49 -0.13 -10.64
CA THR A 29 5.19 -0.26 -9.98
C THR A 29 5.28 0.08 -8.49
N LEU A 30 6.28 -0.45 -7.79
CA LEU A 30 6.48 -0.12 -6.37
C LEU A 30 6.78 1.37 -6.18
N SER A 31 7.59 1.98 -7.04
CA SER A 31 7.88 3.41 -6.96
C SER A 31 6.63 4.27 -7.16
N LEU A 32 5.69 3.87 -8.02
CA LEU A 32 4.42 4.60 -8.20
C LEU A 32 3.54 4.47 -6.96
N ILE A 33 3.48 3.28 -6.34
CA ILE A 33 2.77 3.06 -5.08
C ILE A 33 3.33 3.95 -3.98
N GLU A 34 4.65 3.99 -3.80
CA GLU A 34 5.30 4.82 -2.76
C GLU A 34 5.11 6.34 -2.95
N LYS A 35 4.71 6.76 -4.15
CA LYS A 35 4.42 8.15 -4.51
C LYS A 35 2.93 8.47 -4.54
N TYR A 36 2.06 7.52 -4.20
CA TYR A 36 0.60 7.65 -4.31
C TYR A 36 0.09 7.84 -5.75
N GLU A 37 0.92 7.58 -6.76
CA GLU A 37 0.63 7.74 -8.18
C GLU A 37 -0.05 6.50 -8.80
N TYR A 38 -0.20 5.42 -8.01
CA TYR A 38 -0.87 4.20 -8.44
C TYR A 38 -1.74 3.66 -7.31
N ASN A 39 -3.00 3.33 -7.63
CA ASN A 39 -3.92 2.68 -6.71
C ASN A 39 -3.81 1.14 -6.87
N PRO A 40 -3.08 0.43 -5.99
CA PRO A 40 -2.95 -1.02 -6.08
C PRO A 40 -4.27 -1.75 -5.81
N SER A 41 -4.44 -2.93 -6.42
CA SER A 41 -5.54 -3.83 -6.04
C SER A 41 -5.34 -4.36 -4.62
N LEU A 42 -6.42 -4.74 -3.93
CA LEU A 42 -6.37 -5.35 -2.60
C LEU A 42 -5.39 -6.53 -2.53
N LYS A 43 -5.37 -7.37 -3.57
CA LYS A 43 -4.44 -8.50 -3.68
C LYS A 43 -2.98 -8.05 -3.65
N LEU A 44 -2.66 -6.93 -4.32
CA LEU A 44 -1.31 -6.38 -4.31
C LEU A 44 -0.98 -5.73 -2.96
N CYS A 45 -1.93 -5.03 -2.33
CA CYS A 45 -1.75 -4.51 -0.98
C CYS A 45 -1.38 -5.63 0.00
N LEU A 46 -2.13 -6.74 -0.02
CA LEU A 46 -1.88 -7.91 0.85
C LEU A 46 -0.49 -8.51 0.62
N LYS A 47 -0.06 -8.67 -0.64
CA LYS A 47 1.29 -9.16 -0.95
C LYS A 47 2.40 -8.27 -0.37
N ILE A 48 2.23 -6.95 -0.49
CA ILE A 48 3.16 -5.97 0.09
C ILE A 48 3.15 -6.07 1.63
N CYS A 49 1.98 -6.19 2.24
CA CYS A 49 1.83 -6.36 3.69
C CYS A 49 2.55 -7.61 4.20
N TYR A 50 2.41 -8.75 3.52
CA TYR A 50 3.10 -9.99 3.88
C TYR A 50 4.62 -9.85 3.76
N ALA A 51 5.12 -9.23 2.69
CA ALA A 51 6.56 -8.96 2.54
C ALA A 51 7.10 -8.05 3.66
N LEU A 52 6.29 -7.08 4.10
CA LEU A 52 6.62 -6.16 5.19
C LEU A 52 6.36 -6.73 6.59
N ASN A 53 5.69 -7.87 6.72
CA ASN A 53 5.21 -8.39 8.01
C ASN A 53 4.38 -7.35 8.77
N LYS A 54 3.40 -6.76 8.07
CA LYS A 54 2.47 -5.75 8.58
C LYS A 54 1.04 -6.10 8.19
N THR A 55 0.07 -5.48 8.87
CA THR A 55 -1.35 -5.62 8.50
C THR A 55 -1.72 -4.63 7.39
N LEU A 56 -2.91 -4.81 6.79
CA LEU A 56 -3.40 -3.88 5.77
C LEU A 56 -3.58 -2.48 6.36
N ASP A 57 -4.19 -2.38 7.54
CA ASP A 57 -4.47 -1.11 8.22
C ASP A 57 -3.20 -0.36 8.65
N ASP A 58 -2.10 -1.07 8.90
CA ASP A 58 -0.81 -0.43 9.16
C ASP A 58 -0.26 0.27 7.90
N VAL A 59 -0.44 -0.36 6.73
CA VAL A 59 0.29 -0.01 5.51
C VAL A 59 -0.53 0.84 4.55
N PHE A 60 -1.83 0.63 4.42
CA PHE A 60 -2.68 1.26 3.42
C PHE A 60 -4.00 1.75 4.03
N TRP A 61 -4.44 2.94 3.64
CA TRP A 61 -5.74 3.49 4.02
C TRP A 61 -6.30 4.42 2.94
N ILE A 62 -7.57 4.72 3.05
CA ILE A 62 -8.25 5.77 2.28
C ILE A 62 -8.49 6.90 3.26
N GLU A 63 -8.11 8.14 2.90
CA GLU A 63 -8.50 9.28 3.73
C GLU A 63 -10.02 9.33 3.80
N GLN A 64 -10.56 9.34 5.02
CA GLN A 64 -11.96 9.68 5.22
C GLN A 64 -12.10 11.18 4.97
N SER A 65 -12.26 11.57 3.71
CA SER A 65 -12.86 12.87 3.41
C SER A 65 -14.30 12.82 3.90
N GLU A 66 -14.66 13.67 4.86
CA GLU A 66 -16.05 13.89 5.31
C GLU A 66 -16.93 14.09 4.05
N GLY A 67 -17.71 13.07 3.66
CA GLY A 67 -18.49 13.17 2.43
C GLY A 67 -19.14 11.91 1.88
N GLU A 68 -18.82 10.72 2.38
CA GLU A 68 -19.56 9.50 2.03
C GLU A 68 -20.31 8.97 3.26
N THR A 69 -21.23 9.79 3.79
CA THR A 69 -22.45 9.22 4.35
C THR A 69 -23.30 8.76 3.16
N GLU A 70 -23.06 7.55 2.67
CA GLU A 70 -24.05 6.90 1.81
C GLU A 70 -25.32 6.71 2.63
N ASP A 71 -26.41 7.21 2.03
CA ASP A 71 -27.78 7.15 2.48
C ASP A 71 -28.23 5.71 2.81
N GLU A 72 -28.06 5.30 4.06
CA GLU A 72 -28.91 4.26 4.66
C GLU A 72 -29.88 4.91 5.65
N LYS A 73 -30.86 5.65 5.13
CA LYS A 73 -32.11 5.93 5.86
C LYS A 73 -33.33 5.80 4.93
N ASN A 74 -33.97 4.63 5.09
CA ASN A 74 -35.37 4.26 4.78
C ASN A 74 -35.85 4.22 3.32
#